data_AF-A0A7V0MK55-F1
#
_entry.id   AF-A0A7V0MK55-F1
#
_cell.length_a   1.000
_cell.length_b   1.000
_cell.length_c   1.000
_cell.angle_alpha   90.00
_cell.angle_beta   90.00
_cell.angle_gamma   90.00
#
_symmetry.space_group_name_H-M   'P 1'
#
loop_
_entity.id
_entity.type
_entity.pdbx_description
1 polymer ?
#
loop_
_entity_poly.entity_id
_entity_poly.type
_entity_poly.pdbx_seq_one_letter_code
_entity_poly.pdbx_strand_id
1 'polypeptide(L)'
;HAGDGNLHVNFLLDRANTDELVRAERATQELFDVVLKLDGTLSGEHGIGIAKSPFMSMEVGDTGLKVMKSIKKALDPNNIMNPGKIFEPNWAFFRKSKNLTANSATRT
;
A
#
# COMPACT_ATOMS: atom_id res chain seq x y z
N HIS A 1 4.71 -19.39 1.34
CA HIS A 1 4.11 -20.64 1.83
C HIS A 1 3.14 -21.17 0.76
N ALA A 2 3.57 -22.16 -0.04
CA ALA A 2 2.72 -22.64 -1.14
C ALA A 2 1.53 -23.48 -0.64
N GLY A 3 1.68 -24.20 0.48
CA GLY A 3 0.67 -25.14 0.99
C GLY A 3 -0.60 -24.49 1.55
N ASP A 4 -0.56 -23.21 1.91
CA ASP A 4 -1.68 -22.43 2.44
C ASP A 4 -2.07 -21.26 1.50
N GLY A 5 -1.51 -21.22 0.28
CA GLY A 5 -1.80 -20.18 -0.71
C GLY A 5 -1.15 -18.82 -0.46
N ASN A 6 -0.14 -18.72 0.41
CA ASN A 6 0.53 -17.46 0.73
C ASN A 6 1.83 -17.28 -0.07
N LEU A 7 1.82 -16.42 -1.09
CA LEU A 7 2.99 -16.13 -1.93
C LEU A 7 3.73 -14.87 -1.48
N HIS A 8 5.03 -15.01 -1.24
CA HIS A 8 5.92 -13.88 -0.93
C HIS A 8 6.53 -13.34 -2.22
N VAL A 9 6.12 -12.13 -2.61
CA VAL A 9 6.61 -11.45 -3.81
C VAL A 9 7.61 -10.37 -3.42
N ASN A 10 8.77 -10.34 -4.08
CA ASN A 10 9.82 -9.36 -3.85
C ASN A 10 10.28 -8.74 -5.18
N PHE A 11 10.41 -7.41 -5.22
CA PHE A 11 11.03 -6.71 -6.33
C PHE A 11 12.51 -6.50 -6.02
N LEU A 12 13.38 -7.10 -6.83
CA LEU A 12 14.82 -6.88 -6.77
C LEU A 12 15.14 -5.62 -7.59
N LEU A 13 15.73 -4.62 -6.94
CA LEU A 13 16.08 -3.35 -7.57
C LEU A 13 17.27 -2.69 -6.87
N ASP A 14 17.98 -1.84 -7.60
CA ASP A 14 18.93 -0.89 -7.06
C ASP A 14 18.19 0.33 -6.49
N ARG A 15 18.34 0.56 -5.19
CA ARG A 15 17.70 1.68 -4.49
C ARG A 15 18.29 3.05 -4.86
N ALA A 16 19.50 3.07 -5.44
CA ALA A 16 20.09 4.29 -5.99
C ALA A 16 19.51 4.63 -7.38
N ASN A 17 18.92 3.66 -8.08
CA ASN A 17 18.31 3.87 -9.39
C ASN A 17 16.85 4.33 -9.24
N THR A 18 16.60 5.61 -9.55
CA THR A 18 15.28 6.21 -9.43
C THR A 18 14.25 5.60 -10.39
N ASP A 19 14.66 5.17 -11.57
CA ASP A 19 13.75 4.61 -12.57
C ASP A 19 13.29 3.22 -12.14
N GLU A 20 14.18 2.43 -11.55
CA GLU A 20 13.81 1.13 -10.97
C GLU A 20 12.85 1.27 -9.80
N LEU A 21 13.07 2.25 -8.91
CA LEU A 21 12.12 2.56 -7.83
C LEU A 21 10.73 2.86 -8.37
N VAL A 22 10.62 3.69 -9.41
CA VAL A 22 9.34 4.07 -10.01
C VAL A 22 8.64 2.89 -10.67
N ARG A 23 9.41 2.03 -11.36
CA ARG A 23 8.85 0.79 -11.93
C ARG A 23 8.37 -0.18 -10.85
N ALA A 24 9.11 -0.32 -9.76
CA ALA A 24 8.73 -1.18 -8.64
C ALA A 24 7.51 -0.63 -7.88
N GLU A 25 7.42 0.68 -7.70
CA GLU A 25 6.23 1.36 -7.16
C GLU A 25 4.98 1.03 -8.00
N ARG A 26 5.08 1.17 -9.33
CA ARG A 26 3.99 0.82 -10.25
C ARG A 26 3.66 -0.67 -10.24
N ALA A 27 4.68 -1.53 -10.31
CA ALA A 27 4.50 -2.98 -10.26
C ALA A 27 3.86 -3.44 -8.95
N THR A 28 4.13 -2.77 -7.82
CA THR A 28 3.48 -3.03 -6.54
C THR A 28 1.98 -2.71 -6.60
N GLN A 29 1.61 -1.58 -7.21
CA GLN A 29 0.20 -1.21 -7.38
C GLN A 29 -0.53 -2.19 -8.31
N GLU A 30 0.09 -2.57 -9.43
CA GLU A 30 -0.45 -3.56 -10.37
C GLU A 30 -0.59 -4.94 -9.71
N LEU A 31 0.37 -5.35 -8.89
CA LEU A 31 0.32 -6.59 -8.12
C LEU A 31 -0.91 -6.62 -7.20
N PHE A 32 -1.13 -5.56 -6.42
CA PHE A 32 -2.28 -5.52 -5.50
C PHE A 32 -3.62 -5.50 -6.23
N ASP A 33 -3.72 -4.80 -7.36
CA ASP A 33 -4.92 -4.84 -8.20
C ASP A 33 -5.21 -6.27 -8.72
N VAL A 34 -4.19 -6.98 -9.20
CA VAL A 34 -4.33 -8.38 -9.65
C VAL A 34 -4.71 -9.30 -8.49
N VAL A 35 -4.04 -9.19 -7.34
CA VAL A 35 -4.33 -10.02 -6.17
C VAL A 35 -5.78 -9.87 -5.73
N LEU A 36 -6.29 -8.64 -5.66
CA LEU A 36 -7.68 -8.39 -5.26
C LEU A 36 -8.70 -8.84 -6.32
N LYS A 37 -8.37 -8.75 -7.61
CA LYS A 37 -9.20 -9.32 -8.70
C LYS A 37 -9.30 -10.83 -8.66
N LEU A 38 -8.35 -11.50 -8.02
CA LEU A 38 -8.33 -12.94 -7.81
C LEU A 38 -8.90 -13.33 -6.43
N ASP A 39 -9.65 -12.43 -5.77
CA ASP A 39 -10.19 -12.60 -4.42
C ASP A 39 -9.12 -12.93 -3.35
N GLY A 40 -7.88 -12.52 -3.59
CA GLY A 40 -6.77 -12.61 -2.64
C GLY A 40 -6.77 -11.47 -1.63
N THR A 41 -5.76 -11.46 -0.75
CA THR A 41 -5.59 -10.43 0.29
C THR A 41 -4.30 -9.63 0.12
N LEU A 42 -4.29 -8.35 0.52
CA LEU A 42 -3.08 -7.52 0.52
C LEU A 42 -2.00 -8.06 1.47
N SER A 43 -2.37 -8.85 2.46
CA SER A 43 -1.42 -9.41 3.44
C SER A 43 -1.87 -10.74 4.03
N GLY A 44 -1.11 -11.80 3.76
CA GLY A 44 -1.32 -13.10 4.41
C GLY A 44 -0.90 -13.11 5.88
N GLU A 45 0.32 -12.63 6.19
CA GLU A 45 0.90 -12.78 7.54
C GLU A 45 1.55 -11.51 8.14
N HIS A 46 1.93 -10.53 7.33
CA HIS A 46 2.73 -9.38 7.79
C HIS A 46 1.92 -8.13 8.13
N GLY A 47 0.58 -8.21 8.06
CA GLY A 47 -0.31 -7.06 8.29
C GLY A 47 -0.13 -5.92 7.28
N ILE A 48 -0.61 -4.72 7.62
CA ILE A 48 -0.72 -3.57 6.71
C ILE A 48 0.38 -2.52 6.93
N GLY A 49 0.58 -2.11 8.19
CA GLY A 49 1.62 -1.14 8.56
C GLY A 49 1.49 0.21 7.84
N ILE A 50 2.62 0.75 7.38
CA ILE A 50 2.69 1.96 6.54
C ILE A 50 2.61 1.58 5.06
N ALA A 51 3.39 0.57 4.66
CA ALA A 51 3.63 0.28 3.25
C ALA A 51 2.36 -0.10 2.48
N LYS A 52 1.41 -0.79 3.15
CA LYS A 52 0.16 -1.23 2.52
C LYS A 52 -1.04 -0.35 2.88
N SER A 53 -0.89 0.63 3.78
CA SER A 53 -2.01 1.52 4.15
C SER A 53 -2.64 2.27 2.97
N PRO A 54 -1.90 2.64 1.90
CA PRO A 54 -2.50 3.23 0.70
C PRO A 54 -3.53 2.37 -0.02
N PHE A 55 -3.41 1.05 0.07
CA PHE A 55 -4.24 0.09 -0.68
C PHE A 55 -5.37 -0.50 0.17
N MET A 56 -5.38 -0.23 1.48
CA MET A 56 -6.32 -0.86 2.42
C MET A 56 -7.80 -0.67 2.02
N SER A 57 -8.15 0.50 1.49
CA SER A 57 -9.52 0.78 1.04
C SER A 57 -9.94 -0.05 -0.17
N MET A 58 -8.99 -0.58 -0.96
CA MET A 58 -9.30 -1.46 -2.09
C MET A 58 -9.80 -2.83 -1.64
N GLU A 59 -9.31 -3.34 -0.50
CA GLU A 59 -9.70 -4.66 0.03
C GLU A 59 -10.98 -4.58 0.86
N VAL A 60 -11.07 -3.62 1.79
CA VAL A 60 -12.18 -3.57 2.77
C VAL A 60 -13.27 -2.56 2.44
N GLY A 61 -13.07 -1.75 1.41
CA GLY A 61 -13.94 -0.63 1.06
C GLY A 61 -13.99 0.48 2.13
N ASP A 62 -14.69 1.56 1.78
CA ASP A 62 -14.83 2.72 2.67
C ASP A 62 -15.62 2.39 3.94
N THR A 63 -16.62 1.51 3.84
CA THR A 63 -17.44 1.10 5.00
C THR A 63 -16.62 0.28 5.98
N GLY A 64 -15.86 -0.72 5.50
CA GLY A 64 -14.99 -1.51 6.36
C GLY A 64 -13.93 -0.64 7.04
N LEU A 65 -13.33 0.29 6.29
CA LEU A 65 -12.37 1.24 6.84
C LEU A 65 -12.96 2.14 7.92
N LYS A 66 -14.20 2.64 7.73
CA LYS A 66 -14.92 3.44 8.74
C LYS A 66 -15.17 2.66 10.03
N VAL A 67 -15.58 1.40 9.93
CA VAL A 67 -15.80 0.53 11.11
C VAL A 67 -14.50 0.28 11.85
N MET A 68 -13.40 -0.03 11.16
CA MET A 68 -12.12 -0.23 11.84
C MET A 68 -11.60 1.06 12.50
N LYS A 69 -11.77 2.22 11.85
CA LYS A 69 -11.44 3.53 12.43
C LYS A 69 -12.29 3.85 13.68
N SER A 70 -13.57 3.49 13.70
CA SER A 70 -14.43 3.72 14.88
C SER A 70 -13.99 2.88 16.07
N ILE A 71 -13.63 1.61 15.85
CA ILE A 71 -13.04 0.73 16.88
C ILE A 71 -11.73 1.33 17.40
N LYS A 72 -10.83 1.73 16.51
CA LYS A 72 -9.57 2.38 16.88
C LYS A 72 -9.80 3.62 17.75
N LYS A 73 -10.74 4.49 17.37
CA LYS A 73 -11.06 5.71 18.12
C LYS A 73 -11.67 5.41 19.49
N ALA A 74 -12.49 4.37 19.61
CA ALA A 74 -13.07 3.96 20.89
C ALA A 74 -11.99 3.46 21.87
N LEU A 75 -10.98 2.75 21.37
CA LEU A 75 -9.89 2.19 22.17
C LEU A 75 -8.73 3.19 22.39
N ASP A 76 -8.54 4.15 21.50
CA ASP A 76 -7.46 5.13 21.52
C ASP A 76 -7.97 6.54 21.19
N PRO A 77 -8.76 7.16 22.08
CA PRO A 77 -9.36 8.47 21.83
C PRO A 77 -8.34 9.58 21.62
N ASN A 78 -7.13 9.43 22.18
CA ASN A 78 -6.02 10.39 22.06
C ASN A 78 -5.05 10.07 20.92
N ASN A 79 -5.29 8.98 20.16
CA ASN A 79 -4.45 8.54 19.05
C ASN A 79 -2.96 8.35 19.39
N ILE A 80 -2.64 7.84 20.58
CA ILE A 80 -1.26 7.64 21.04
C ILE A 80 -0.69 6.28 20.63
N MET A 81 -1.54 5.29 20.35
CA MET A 81 -1.13 3.94 19.99
C MET A 81 -0.82 3.86 18.49
N ASN A 82 0.43 4.13 18.15
CA ASN A 82 1.02 3.96 16.81
C ASN A 82 0.35 4.81 15.70
N PRO A 83 0.39 6.15 15.84
CA PRO A 83 -0.25 7.07 14.88
C PRO A 83 0.35 6.94 13.48
N GLY A 84 -0.48 7.17 12.45
CA GLY A 84 -0.06 7.15 11.04
C GLY A 84 0.09 5.76 10.40
N LYS A 85 -0.28 4.69 11.11
CA LYS A 85 -0.30 3.31 10.58
C LYS A 85 -1.72 2.90 10.16
N ILE A 86 -1.83 2.03 9.16
CA ILE A 86 -3.06 1.33 8.71
C ILE A 86 -4.17 2.24 8.18
N PHE A 87 -4.63 3.18 9.01
CA PHE A 87 -5.80 4.03 8.80
C PHE A 87 -5.49 5.36 8.10
N GLU A 88 -4.20 5.71 8.06
CA GLU A 88 -3.68 6.89 7.38
C GLU A 88 -2.87 6.44 6.15
N PRO A 89 -3.39 6.63 4.94
CA PRO A 89 -2.70 6.31 3.70
C PRO A 89 -1.37 7.07 3.61
N ASN A 90 -0.24 6.35 3.66
CA ASN A 90 1.07 6.95 3.51
C ASN A 90 1.67 6.65 2.14
N TRP A 91 1.49 7.61 1.24
CA TRP A 91 2.00 7.56 -0.12
C TRP A 91 3.48 7.97 -0.25
N ALA A 92 4.20 8.21 0.85
CA ALA A 92 5.61 8.62 0.79
C ALA A 92 6.48 7.59 0.07
N PHE A 93 6.14 6.31 0.18
CA PHE A 93 6.78 5.22 -0.56
C PHE A 93 6.52 5.27 -2.07
N PHE A 94 5.42 5.90 -2.52
CA PHE A 94 4.97 5.95 -3.91
C PHE A 94 5.03 7.37 -4.53
N ARG A 95 5.62 8.35 -3.82
CA ARG A 95 5.60 9.77 -4.23
C ARG A 95 6.57 10.10 -5.35
N LYS A 96 7.62 9.30 -5.59
CA LYS A 96 8.61 9.59 -6.64
C LYS A 96 8.02 9.38 -8.04
N SER A 97 7.16 8.38 -8.26
CA SER A 97 6.48 8.20 -9.55
C SER A 97 5.64 9.40 -9.99
N LYS A 98 4.88 10.03 -9.07
CA LYS A 98 4.01 11.18 -9.38
C LYS A 98 4.77 12.45 -9.82
N ASN A 99 5.98 12.67 -9.31
CA ASN A 99 6.78 13.84 -9.68
C ASN A 99 7.51 13.67 -11.04
N LEU A 100 7.72 12.44 -11.49
CA LEU A 100 8.34 12.18 -12.80
C LEU A 100 7.33 12.30 -13.94
N THR A 101 6.07 11.90 -13.74
CA THR A 101 5.00 12.08 -14.73
C THR A 101 4.61 13.55 -14.95
N ALA A 102 4.85 14.42 -13.96
CA ALA A 102 4.60 15.85 -14.10
C ALA A 102 5.66 16.58 -14.97
N ASN A 103 6.88 16.05 -15.04
CA ASN A 103 7.99 16.64 -15.80
C ASN A 103 8.09 16.17 -17.26
N SER A 104 7.32 15.15 -17.67
CA SER A 104 7.26 14.71 -19.07
C SER A 104 6.22 15.47 -19.91
N ALA A 105 5.37 16.30 -19.29
CA ALA A 105 4.30 17.04 -19.98
C ALA A 105 4.70 18.43 -20.49
N THR A 106 5.97 18.85 -20.33
CA THR A 106 6.48 20.18 -20.75
C THR A 106 7.58 20.12 -21.83
N ARG A 107 7.71 18.99 -22.54
CA ARG A 107 8.52 18.90 -23.77
C ARG A 107 7.64 18.57 -24.97
N THR A 108 6.95 19.59 -25.48
CA THR A 108 6.47 19.71 -26.86
C THR A 108 6.85 21.08 -27.37
#